data_AF-A0A9D6WVJ8-F1
#
_entry.id   AF-A0A9D6WVJ8-F1
#
_cell.length_a   1.000
_cell.length_b   1.000
_cell.length_c   1.000
_cell.angle_alpha   90.00
_cell.angle_beta   90.00
_cell.angle_gamma   90.00
#
_symmetry.space_group_name_H-M   'P 1'
#
loop_
_entity.id
_entity.type
_entity.pdbx_description
1 polymer ?
#
loop_
_entity_poly.entity_id
_entity_poly.type
_entity_poly.pdbx_seq_one_letter_code
_entity_poly.pdbx_strand_id
1 'polypeptide(L)' 'MKPSLVVPSPGPIGDAGLIAGYRAYLQEIRNLVAAAKAEGRSREITVERVSAEMIGRYPDRQRLVGAIAAVYAETR' A
#
# COMPACT_ATOMS: atom_id res chain seq x y z
N MET A 1 18.32 2.48 19.63
CA MET A 1 17.47 1.38 20.13
C MET A 1 16.70 0.78 18.96
N LYS A 2 16.70 -0.55 18.80
CA LYS A 2 15.84 -1.25 17.84
C LYS A 2 14.55 -1.65 18.59
N PRO A 3 13.34 -1.31 18.13
CA PRO A 3 12.11 -1.73 18.79
C PRO A 3 12.00 -3.26 18.79
N SER A 4 11.96 -3.86 19.97
CA SER A 4 11.87 -5.32 20.15
C SER A 4 10.43 -5.84 20.13
N LEU A 5 9.46 -4.95 20.33
CA LEU A 5 8.03 -5.27 20.41
C LEU A 5 7.23 -4.15 19.75
N VAL A 6 6.46 -4.48 18.72
CA VAL A 6 5.53 -3.60 18.01
C VAL A 6 4.13 -4.17 18.22
N VAL A 7 3.25 -3.36 18.82
CA VAL A 7 1.86 -3.72 19.11
C VAL A 7 0.95 -2.82 18.26
N PRO A 8 0.49 -3.27 17.08
CA PRO A 8 -0.43 -2.51 16.25
C PRO A 8 -1.84 -2.57 16.84
N SER A 9 -2.61 -1.49 16.72
CA SER A 9 -4.05 -1.50 16.99
C SER A 9 -4.81 -1.15 15.71
N PRO A 10 -5.50 -2.10 15.04
CA PRO A 10 -5.52 -3.55 15.24
C PRO A 10 -4.36 -4.26 14.50
N GLY A 11 -3.94 -5.45 14.98
CA GLY A 11 -3.01 -6.33 14.26
C GLY A 11 -2.21 -7.28 15.16
N PRO A 12 -1.50 -8.26 14.58
CA PRO A 12 -0.64 -9.15 15.35
C PRO A 12 0.53 -8.39 15.95
N ILE A 13 0.88 -8.71 17.20
CA ILE A 13 2.11 -8.26 17.84
C ILE A 13 3.29 -8.84 17.06
N GLY A 14 4.30 -8.02 16.77
CA GLY A 14 5.50 -8.46 16.07
C GLY A 14 6.69 -7.61 16.45
N ASP A 15 7.72 -7.63 15.62
CA ASP A 15 8.96 -6.88 15.82
C ASP A 15 9.08 -5.75 14.78
N ALA A 16 10.29 -5.18 14.65
CA ALA A 16 10.60 -4.18 13.64
C ALA A 16 10.29 -4.61 12.19
N GLY A 17 10.15 -5.92 11.92
CA GLY A 17 9.73 -6.46 10.62
C GLY A 17 8.33 -6.03 10.19
N LEU A 18 7.42 -5.78 11.14
CA LEU A 18 6.10 -5.21 10.83
C LEU A 18 6.23 -3.82 10.20
N ILE A 19 7.07 -2.97 10.77
CA ILE A 19 7.32 -1.61 10.27
C ILE A 19 7.98 -1.67 8.89
N ALA A 20 8.93 -2.58 8.69
CA ALA A 20 9.58 -2.78 7.41
C ALA A 20 8.59 -3.24 6.32
N GLY A 21 7.71 -4.19 6.65
CA GLY A 21 6.66 -4.68 5.74
C GLY A 21 5.68 -3.58 5.34
N TYR A 22 5.17 -2.80 6.31
CA TYR A 22 4.29 -1.67 6.02
C TYR A 22 4.97 -0.59 5.18
N ARG A 23 6.25 -0.30 5.44
CA ARG A 23 7.01 0.65 4.63
C ARG A 23 7.13 0.19 3.18
N ALA A 24 7.49 -1.08 2.96
CA ALA A 24 7.59 -1.65 1.62
C ALA A 24 6.25 -1.58 0.89
N TYR A 25 5.17 -2.01 1.55
CA TYR A 25 3.80 -1.94 1.03
C TYR A 25 3.40 -0.52 0.58
N LEU A 26 3.58 0.49 1.45
CA LEU A 26 3.20 1.87 1.14
C LEU A 26 4.06 2.49 0.05
N GLN A 27 5.36 2.18 0.03
CA GLN A 27 6.27 2.65 -1.02
C GLN A 27 5.92 2.03 -2.39
N GLU A 28 5.57 0.75 -2.43
CA GLU A 28 5.17 0.06 -3.66
C GLU A 28 3.88 0.66 -4.23
N ILE A 29 2.83 0.85 -3.40
CA ILE A 29 1.59 1.52 -3.83
C ILE A 29 1.89 2.91 -4.39
N ARG A 30 2.69 3.72 -3.67
CA ARG A 30 3.03 5.07 -4.11
C ARG A 30 3.73 5.07 -5.46
N ASN A 31 4.70 4.19 -5.67
CA ASN A 31 5.45 4.14 -6.93
C ASN A 31 4.55 3.71 -8.10
N LEU A 32 3.70 2.70 -7.90
CA LEU A 32 2.77 2.23 -8.94
C LEU A 32 1.70 3.26 -9.28
N VAL A 33 1.14 3.94 -8.27
CA VAL A 33 0.18 5.02 -8.47
C VAL A 33 0.80 6.21 -9.20
N ALA A 34 2.02 6.61 -8.82
CA ALA A 34 2.72 7.71 -9.47
C ALA A 34 3.02 7.39 -10.95
N ALA A 35 3.45 6.16 -11.25
CA ALA A 35 3.65 5.71 -12.63
C ALA A 35 2.34 5.74 -13.43
N ALA A 36 1.24 5.22 -12.87
CA ALA A 36 -0.05 5.22 -13.53
C ALA A 36 -0.59 6.64 -13.80
N LYS A 37 -0.37 7.57 -12.86
CA LYS A 37 -0.71 8.99 -13.03
C LYS A 37 0.13 9.69 -14.09
N ALA A 38 1.44 9.42 -14.13
CA ALA A 38 2.33 9.97 -15.15
C ALA A 38 1.92 9.54 -16.56
N GLU A 39 1.32 8.35 -16.67
CA GLU A 39 0.73 7.83 -17.91
C GLU A 39 -0.69 8.37 -18.19
N GLY A 40 -1.21 9.30 -17.38
CA GLY A 40 -2.52 9.95 -17.56
C GLY A 40 -3.72 9.06 -17.24
N ARG A 41 -3.53 7.95 -16.52
CA ARG A 41 -4.64 7.04 -16.18
C ARG A 41 -5.56 7.65 -15.14
N SER A 42 -6.86 7.33 -15.23
CA SER A 42 -7.83 7.71 -14.21
C SER A 42 -7.62 6.94 -12.90
N ARG A 43 -8.28 7.43 -11.84
CA ARG A 43 -8.26 6.81 -10.51
C ARG A 43 -8.78 5.38 -10.55
N GLU A 44 -9.86 5.13 -11.28
CA GLU A 44 -10.54 3.84 -11.36
C GLU A 44 -9.64 2.80 -12.02
N ILE A 45 -9.04 3.15 -13.16
CA ILE A 45 -8.10 2.30 -13.89
C ILE A 45 -6.86 2.02 -13.03
N THR A 46 -6.36 3.02 -12.33
CA THR A 46 -5.19 2.87 -11.44
C THR A 46 -5.50 1.92 -10.29
N VAL A 47 -6.66 2.09 -9.63
CA VAL A 47 -7.11 1.21 -8.55
C VAL A 47 -7.22 -0.24 -9.01
N GLU A 48 -7.85 -0.47 -10.16
CA GLU A 48 -8.03 -1.83 -10.70
C GLU A 48 -6.68 -2.49 -11.01
N ARG A 49 -5.82 -1.81 -11.77
CA ARG A 49 -4.51 -2.33 -12.19
C ARG A 49 -3.61 -2.62 -11.00
N VAL A 50 -3.44 -1.65 -10.11
CA VAL A 50 -2.53 -1.79 -8.96
C VAL A 50 -3.06 -2.85 -7.98
N SER A 51 -4.38 -2.94 -7.79
CA SER A 51 -4.97 -4.01 -6.98
C SER A 51 -4.70 -5.39 -7.58
N ALA A 52 -4.85 -5.55 -8.90
CA ALA A 52 -4.59 -6.83 -9.57
C ALA A 52 -3.11 -7.26 -9.48
N GLU A 53 -2.18 -6.31 -9.55
CA GLU A 53 -0.74 -6.56 -9.42
C GLU A 53 -0.33 -6.94 -7.98
N MET A 54 -1.02 -6.37 -6.99
CA MET A 54 -0.65 -6.51 -5.59
C MET A 54 -1.41 -7.60 -4.84
N ILE A 55 -2.59 -8.04 -5.32
CA ILE A 55 -3.48 -8.97 -4.61
C ILE A 55 -2.81 -10.31 -4.24
N GLY A 56 -1.89 -10.81 -5.08
CA GLY A 56 -1.16 -12.05 -4.82
C GLY A 56 -0.23 -11.98 -3.60
N ARG A 57 0.26 -10.78 -3.24
CA ARG A 57 1.12 -10.53 -2.09
C ARG A 57 0.35 -9.94 -0.90
N TYR A 58 -0.73 -9.21 -1.18
CA TYR A 58 -1.55 -8.53 -0.19
C TYR A 58 -3.03 -8.92 -0.44
N PRO A 59 -3.51 -10.03 0.14
CA PRO A 59 -4.81 -10.61 -0.22
C PRO A 59 -6.03 -9.80 0.23
N ASP A 60 -5.85 -8.82 1.12
CA ASP A 60 -6.92 -7.91 1.55
C ASP A 60 -7.21 -6.86 0.46
N ARG A 61 -8.10 -7.23 -0.45
CA ARG A 61 -8.50 -6.37 -1.58
C ARG A 61 -9.13 -5.06 -1.13
N GLN A 62 -9.93 -5.07 -0.07
CA GLN A 62 -10.63 -3.86 0.38
C GLN A 62 -9.62 -2.84 0.91
N ARG A 63 -8.64 -3.30 1.68
CA ARG A 63 -7.54 -2.47 2.16
C ARG A 63 -6.66 -1.93 1.02
N LEU A 64 -6.36 -2.76 0.01
CA LEU A 64 -5.63 -2.34 -1.17
C LEU A 64 -6.34 -1.21 -1.92
N VAL A 65 -7.62 -1.42 -2.27
CA VAL A 65 -8.42 -0.44 -3.00
C VAL A 65 -8.47 0.90 -2.27
N GLY A 66 -8.70 0.88 -0.95
CA GLY A 66 -8.72 2.10 -0.13
C GLY A 66 -7.38 2.82 -0.11
N ALA A 67 -6.28 2.09 0.10
CA ALA A 67 -4.93 2.66 0.13
C ALA A 67 -4.52 3.27 -1.23
N ILE A 68 -4.77 2.56 -2.33
CA ILE A 68 -4.46 3.05 -3.68
C ILE A 68 -5.26 4.31 -4.01
N ALA A 69 -6.56 4.32 -3.69
CA ALA A 69 -7.41 5.47 -3.91
C ALA A 69 -6.98 6.70 -3.09
N ALA A 70 -6.55 6.51 -1.84
CA ALA A 70 -6.03 7.59 -0.99
C ALA A 70 -4.73 8.17 -1.56
N VAL A 71 -3.77 7.31 -1.89
CA VAL A 71 -2.50 7.72 -2.48
C VAL A 71 -2.71 8.43 -3.83
N TYR A 72 -3.66 7.97 -4.64
CA TYR A 72 -4.02 8.65 -5.88
C TYR A 72 -4.58 10.05 -5.60
N ALA A 73 -5.37 10.26 -4.55
CA ALA A 73 -5.85 11.60 -4.20
C ALA A 73 -4.73 12.53 -3.70
N GLU A 74 -3.76 12.00 -2.95
CA GLU A 74 -2.66 12.77 -2.34
C GLU A 74 -1.53 13.12 -3.32
N THR A 75 -1.27 12.25 -4.30
CA THR A 75 -0.17 12.45 -5.26
C THR A 75 -0.57 13.56 -6.23
N ARG A 76 0.03 14.76 -6.12
CA ARG A 76 -0.18 15.86 -7.09
C ARG A 76 0.61 15.65 -8.37
#